data_AF-A0A1H1HCL3-F1
#
_entry.id   AF-A0A1H1HCL3-F1
#
_cell.length_a   1.000
_cell.length_b   1.000
_cell.length_c   1.000
_cell.angle_alpha   90.00
_cell.angle_beta   90.00
_cell.angle_gamma   90.00
#
_symmetry.space_group_name_H-M   'P 1'
#
loop_
_entity.id
_entity.type
_entity.pdbx_description
1 polymer ?
#
loop_
_entity_poly.entity_id
_entity_poly.type
_entity_poly.pdbx_seq_one_letter_code
_entity_poly.pdbx_strand_id
1 'polypeptide(L)'
;MPELDIDASAREVADLLNQGQIRQAAERLETLRQNQALVVQESLDRLVAVRARDRLTAPGVIAADERVGPIVERLRTATASPRFPAETETRDLSQAQLHDVYGSMVASRGNQAARDSLDTNNERVILGLRNETQTTVRHGVGAYDDRLVVVWKDHLGVRHAREFNEANTEPSAQYDHHAGSDGTRRYAEGGQNAPPLERSLGYEQVSRRKIEGEDVNRDGVRDLGRLGEGTTEMLATTHPAYARGRQNGTEFALRPSPEAVTDGTRRVQRDSNADGWFTAADVNGVQDLNNTFKIHRGSGGESRNTDSAGCQTIRGGQYDEFIAEVRRNPQQDRWQYVLTSVGAGQQPQQERALPNEGQPPLPQPPEAARPLPPRRPDDPEHTDHGLHRQIQDRVGALGPGFHENREQLSMSLLAEAKARGLSQVDHLFPNHATATLKPGEHLFLVQGRPNDPAAQRAMVNTAAASNTPVEESLSRIESLNQAVASTTVIDQQNRNVTQDTPSIRLG
;
A
#
# COMPACT_ATOMS: atom_id res chain seq x y z
N MET A 1 27.29 -8.97 23.91
CA MET A 1 26.90 -10.23 23.26
C MET A 1 27.33 -10.16 21.80
N PRO A 2 27.72 -11.26 21.15
CA PRO A 2 27.96 -11.25 19.72
C PRO A 2 26.68 -10.83 18.97
N GLU A 3 26.85 -10.21 17.81
CA GLU A 3 25.74 -9.89 16.91
C GLU A 3 24.97 -11.16 16.54
N LEU A 4 23.63 -11.06 16.47
CA LEU A 4 22.79 -12.17 16.05
C LEU A 4 22.92 -12.41 14.55
N ASP A 5 23.35 -13.60 14.14
CA ASP A 5 23.22 -14.07 12.76
C ASP A 5 21.76 -14.50 12.52
N ILE A 6 20.99 -13.65 11.85
CA ILE A 6 19.54 -13.81 11.69
C ILE A 6 19.24 -15.05 10.84
N ASP A 7 19.91 -15.23 9.68
CA ASP A 7 19.67 -16.38 8.81
C ASP A 7 20.01 -17.72 9.48
N ALA A 8 21.16 -17.82 10.15
CA ALA A 8 21.55 -19.04 10.84
C ALA A 8 20.59 -19.38 12.00
N SER A 9 20.19 -18.36 12.77
CA SER A 9 19.24 -18.50 13.88
C SER A 9 17.85 -18.90 13.38
N ALA A 10 17.40 -18.33 12.26
CA ALA A 10 16.12 -18.69 11.65
C ALA A 10 16.11 -20.14 11.17
N ARG A 11 17.24 -20.61 10.60
CA ARG A 11 17.39 -22.01 10.16
C ARG A 11 17.30 -22.97 11.34
N GLU A 12 18.00 -22.68 12.44
CA GLU A 12 17.94 -23.49 13.66
C GLU A 12 16.50 -23.64 14.18
N VAL A 13 15.76 -22.54 14.28
CA VAL A 13 14.36 -22.56 14.75
C VAL A 13 13.44 -23.29 13.76
N ALA A 14 13.62 -23.06 12.45
CA ALA A 14 12.83 -23.74 11.43
C ALA A 14 13.07 -25.25 11.42
N ASP A 15 14.31 -25.71 11.61
CA ASP A 15 14.65 -27.12 11.70
C ASP A 15 13.93 -27.79 12.88
N LEU A 16 13.88 -27.14 14.05
CA LEU A 16 13.11 -27.62 15.22
C LEU A 16 11.61 -27.72 14.91
N LEU A 17 11.03 -26.71 14.25
CA LEU A 17 9.61 -26.74 13.84
C LEU A 17 9.35 -27.92 12.89
N ASN A 18 10.18 -28.06 11.86
CA ASN A 18 10.05 -29.11 10.84
C ASN A 18 10.22 -30.52 11.42
N GLN A 19 11.01 -30.67 12.50
CA GLN A 19 11.14 -31.92 13.27
C GLN A 19 9.97 -32.15 14.25
N GLY A 20 9.01 -31.24 14.33
CA GLY A 20 7.86 -31.34 15.23
C GLY A 20 8.14 -30.93 16.68
N GLN A 21 9.31 -30.35 16.96
CA GLN A 21 9.72 -29.91 18.30
C GLN A 21 9.22 -28.50 18.60
N ILE A 22 7.90 -28.30 18.53
CA ILE A 22 7.28 -26.97 18.48
C ILE A 22 7.58 -26.13 19.74
N ARG A 23 7.50 -26.73 20.94
CA ARG A 23 7.78 -26.01 22.19
C ARG A 23 9.24 -25.54 22.25
N GLN A 24 10.18 -26.42 21.88
CA GLN A 24 11.60 -26.09 21.85
C GLN A 24 11.89 -24.99 20.82
N ALA A 25 11.27 -25.06 19.65
CA ALA A 25 11.39 -24.02 18.63
C ALA A 25 10.88 -22.65 19.13
N ALA A 26 9.72 -22.65 19.80
CA ALA A 26 9.12 -21.44 20.36
C ALA A 26 10.01 -20.82 21.46
N GLU A 27 10.50 -21.62 22.41
CA GLU A 27 11.43 -21.17 23.45
C GLU A 27 12.74 -20.62 22.86
N ARG A 28 13.27 -21.30 21.83
CA ARG A 28 14.49 -20.88 21.13
C ARG A 28 14.27 -19.55 20.40
N LEU A 29 13.15 -19.40 19.70
CA LEU A 29 12.79 -18.17 18.99
C LEU A 29 12.69 -16.98 19.96
N GLU A 30 11.95 -17.12 21.07
CA GLU A 30 11.83 -16.03 22.05
C GLU A 30 13.18 -15.65 22.67
N THR A 31 14.03 -16.63 22.95
CA THR A 31 15.39 -16.38 23.45
C THR A 31 16.23 -15.58 22.45
N LEU A 32 16.16 -15.94 21.15
CA LEU A 32 16.91 -15.26 20.09
C LEU A 32 16.39 -13.85 19.83
N ARG A 33 15.09 -13.63 19.98
CA ARG A 33 14.45 -12.31 19.83
C ARG A 33 14.78 -11.35 20.96
N GLN A 34 15.02 -11.88 22.16
CA GLN A 34 15.18 -11.05 23.35
C GLN A 34 16.32 -10.04 23.17
N ASN A 35 16.05 -8.78 23.53
CA ASN A 35 16.99 -7.65 23.42
C ASN A 35 17.46 -7.32 21.98
N GLN A 36 16.78 -7.83 20.94
CA GLN A 36 17.04 -7.43 19.55
C GLN A 36 16.18 -6.23 19.16
N ALA A 37 16.67 -5.42 18.23
CA ALA A 37 15.86 -4.37 17.59
C ALA A 37 14.63 -4.97 16.91
N LEU A 38 13.54 -4.21 16.82
CA LEU A 38 12.27 -4.70 16.26
C LEU A 38 12.45 -5.24 14.83
N VAL A 39 13.17 -4.51 13.97
CA VAL A 39 13.45 -4.92 12.59
C VAL A 39 14.19 -6.26 12.51
N VAL A 40 15.07 -6.57 13.47
CA VAL A 40 15.78 -7.86 13.57
C VAL A 40 14.82 -8.97 13.99
N GLN A 41 13.94 -8.71 14.97
CA GLN A 41 12.93 -9.68 15.42
C GLN A 41 11.93 -10.02 14.29
N GLU A 42 11.42 -9.02 13.58
CA GLU A 42 10.50 -9.19 12.46
C GLU A 42 11.14 -10.00 11.33
N SER A 43 12.43 -9.80 11.08
CA SER A 43 13.18 -10.51 10.04
C SER A 43 13.46 -11.97 10.41
N LEU A 44 13.80 -12.22 11.68
CA LEU A 44 13.93 -13.57 12.22
C LEU A 44 12.62 -14.35 12.09
N ASP A 45 11.50 -13.77 12.54
CA ASP A 45 10.17 -14.38 12.41
C ASP A 45 9.84 -14.73 10.96
N ARG A 46 10.08 -13.79 10.04
CA ARG A 46 9.76 -13.95 8.62
C ARG A 46 10.59 -15.08 7.99
N LEU A 47 11.89 -15.16 8.28
CA LEU A 47 12.74 -16.24 7.77
C LEU A 47 12.34 -17.61 8.35
N VAL A 48 12.00 -17.67 9.64
CA VAL A 48 11.46 -18.90 10.25
C VAL A 48 10.16 -19.31 9.56
N ALA A 49 9.25 -18.36 9.34
CA ALA A 49 7.97 -18.61 8.70
C ALA A 49 8.11 -19.10 7.25
N VAL A 50 9.04 -18.51 6.48
CA VAL A 50 9.34 -18.96 5.11
C VAL A 50 9.91 -20.39 5.10
N ARG A 51 10.85 -20.70 6.00
CA ARG A 51 11.54 -22.01 6.06
C ARG A 51 10.69 -23.15 6.65
N ALA A 52 9.72 -22.83 7.51
CA ALA A 52 8.83 -23.79 8.16
C ALA A 52 7.36 -23.70 7.69
N ARG A 53 7.13 -23.15 6.50
CA ARG A 53 5.79 -22.81 5.98
C ARG A 53 4.83 -24.01 5.99
N ASP A 54 5.27 -25.15 5.48
CA ASP A 54 4.45 -26.36 5.39
C ASP A 54 4.03 -26.85 6.78
N ARG A 55 4.92 -26.71 7.77
CA ARG A 55 4.62 -27.08 9.15
C ARG A 55 3.64 -26.12 9.81
N LEU A 56 3.80 -24.81 9.61
CA LEU A 56 2.96 -23.78 10.22
C LEU A 56 1.53 -23.78 9.66
N THR A 57 1.37 -24.21 8.41
CA THR A 57 0.07 -24.28 7.72
C THR A 57 -0.64 -25.64 7.85
N ALA A 58 0.04 -26.66 8.36
CA ALA A 58 -0.54 -27.98 8.56
C ALA A 58 -1.70 -27.97 9.59
N PRO A 59 -2.86 -28.57 9.28
CA PRO A 59 -4.00 -28.62 10.18
C PRO A 59 -3.71 -29.47 11.44
N GLY A 60 -4.16 -29.00 12.61
CA GLY A 60 -4.11 -29.77 13.87
C GLY A 60 -2.78 -29.77 14.62
N VAL A 61 -1.75 -29.04 14.14
CA VAL A 61 -0.38 -29.19 14.65
C VAL A 61 -0.05 -28.31 15.87
N ILE A 62 -0.83 -27.25 16.17
CA ILE A 62 -0.33 -26.18 17.08
C ILE A 62 -1.37 -25.69 18.12
N ALA A 63 -2.55 -26.31 18.17
CA ALA A 63 -3.74 -25.69 18.78
C ALA A 63 -3.98 -25.98 20.28
N ALA A 64 -3.01 -26.48 21.06
CA ALA A 64 -3.29 -26.92 22.44
C ALA A 64 -2.39 -26.33 23.55
N ASP A 65 -1.37 -25.54 23.22
CA ASP A 65 -0.47 -24.94 24.22
C ASP A 65 -0.61 -23.42 24.22
N GLU A 66 -1.21 -22.87 25.28
CA GLU A 66 -1.49 -21.43 25.45
C GLU A 66 -0.24 -20.55 25.35
N ARG A 67 0.95 -21.09 25.62
CA ARG A 67 2.22 -20.35 25.51
C ARG A 67 2.79 -20.35 24.10
N VAL A 68 2.49 -21.38 23.31
CA VAL A 68 3.04 -21.59 21.96
C VAL A 68 2.11 -21.01 20.89
N GLY A 69 0.79 -21.03 21.13
CA GLY A 69 -0.23 -20.55 20.20
C GLY A 69 0.05 -19.13 19.65
N PRO A 70 0.27 -18.12 20.52
CA PRO A 70 0.55 -16.75 20.06
C PRO A 70 1.82 -16.62 19.21
N ILE A 71 2.87 -17.38 19.53
CA ILE A 71 4.15 -17.37 18.79
C ILE A 71 3.94 -17.90 17.37
N VAL A 72 3.17 -18.97 17.25
CA VAL A 72 2.88 -19.58 15.95
C VAL A 72 1.97 -18.68 15.12
N GLU A 73 0.99 -18.03 15.72
CA GLU A 73 0.13 -17.09 15.01
C GLU A 73 0.90 -15.88 14.50
N ARG A 74 1.86 -15.39 15.31
CA ARG A 74 2.81 -14.37 14.87
C ARG A 74 3.67 -14.84 13.69
N LEU A 75 4.17 -16.08 13.71
CA LEU A 75 4.91 -16.65 12.57
C LEU A 75 4.03 -16.81 11.33
N ARG A 76 2.76 -17.19 11.46
CA ARG A 76 1.82 -17.30 10.32
C ARG A 76 1.55 -15.96 9.66
N THR A 77 1.51 -14.89 10.44
CA THR A 77 1.27 -13.53 9.94
C THR A 77 2.56 -12.81 9.52
N ALA A 78 3.74 -13.31 9.91
CA ALA A 78 5.04 -12.69 9.60
C ALA A 78 5.36 -12.56 8.10
N THR A 79 4.71 -13.35 7.23
CA THR A 79 4.85 -13.29 5.77
C THR A 79 3.86 -12.35 5.09
N ALA A 80 2.98 -11.69 5.84
CA ALA A 80 2.12 -10.62 5.34
C ALA A 80 2.94 -9.39 4.88
N SER A 81 2.25 -8.32 4.46
CA SER A 81 2.90 -7.08 4.05
C SER A 81 3.83 -6.57 5.17
N PRO A 82 5.14 -6.37 4.90
CA PRO A 82 6.08 -5.96 5.93
C PRO A 82 5.80 -4.52 6.37
N ARG A 83 6.20 -4.16 7.58
CA ARG A 83 6.28 -2.75 7.98
C ARG A 83 7.40 -2.06 7.19
N PHE A 84 7.28 -0.74 6.98
CA PHE A 84 8.37 0.08 6.45
C PHE A 84 9.42 0.31 7.55
N PRO A 85 10.66 -0.23 7.45
CA PRO A 85 11.67 0.00 8.48
C PRO A 85 12.13 1.46 8.47
N ALA A 86 12.15 2.12 9.63
CA ALA A 86 12.69 3.46 9.71
C ALA A 86 14.20 3.46 9.40
N GLU A 87 14.73 4.57 8.90
CA GLU A 87 16.17 4.72 8.67
C GLU A 87 16.96 4.54 9.97
N THR A 88 16.41 4.98 11.10
CA THR A 88 17.03 4.82 12.43
C THR A 88 17.14 3.36 12.87
N GLU A 89 16.27 2.47 12.38
CA GLU A 89 16.33 1.04 12.70
C GLU A 89 17.34 0.28 11.84
N THR A 90 17.72 0.83 10.70
CA THR A 90 18.52 0.14 9.67
C THR A 90 19.92 0.70 9.53
N ARG A 91 20.13 2.01 9.77
CA ARG A 91 21.41 2.72 9.59
C ARG A 91 22.58 2.12 10.37
N ASP A 92 22.32 1.53 11.54
CA ASP A 92 23.34 1.04 12.48
C ASP A 92 23.51 -0.49 12.40
N LEU A 93 22.77 -1.17 11.51
CA LEU A 93 22.89 -2.61 11.29
C LEU A 93 24.19 -2.93 10.52
N SER A 94 24.78 -4.10 10.79
CA SER A 94 25.82 -4.63 9.90
C SER A 94 25.25 -4.95 8.52
N GLN A 95 26.12 -5.06 7.51
CA GLN A 95 25.71 -5.50 6.17
C GLN A 95 25.05 -6.89 6.17
N ALA A 96 25.46 -7.78 7.08
CA ALA A 96 24.84 -9.09 7.23
C ALA A 96 23.41 -8.99 7.77
N GLN A 97 23.19 -8.21 8.83
CA GLN A 97 21.84 -7.98 9.36
C GLN A 97 20.96 -7.20 8.37
N LEU A 98 21.49 -6.17 7.72
CA LEU A 98 20.76 -5.38 6.72
C LEU A 98 20.33 -6.25 5.53
N HIS A 99 21.23 -7.11 5.04
CA HIS A 99 20.91 -8.12 4.05
C HIS A 99 19.80 -9.04 4.52
N ASP A 100 19.89 -9.59 5.74
CA ASP A 100 18.88 -10.54 6.21
C ASP A 100 17.52 -9.86 6.45
N VAL A 101 17.50 -8.59 6.85
CA VAL A 101 16.28 -7.79 6.97
C VAL A 101 15.56 -7.72 5.64
N TYR A 102 16.22 -7.25 4.59
CA TYR A 102 15.59 -7.10 3.28
C TYR A 102 15.44 -8.42 2.52
N GLY A 103 16.41 -9.32 2.68
CA GLY A 103 16.39 -10.67 2.18
C GLY A 103 15.21 -11.46 2.72
N SER A 104 14.82 -11.26 3.99
CA SER A 104 13.60 -11.88 4.55
C SER A 104 12.32 -11.42 3.83
N MET A 105 12.26 -10.14 3.42
CA MET A 105 11.12 -9.60 2.66
C MET A 105 11.09 -10.13 1.23
N VAL A 106 12.26 -10.24 0.58
CA VAL A 106 12.41 -10.91 -0.72
C VAL A 106 11.97 -12.37 -0.60
N ALA A 107 12.37 -13.08 0.46
CA ALA A 107 12.05 -14.48 0.67
C ALA A 107 10.55 -14.74 0.91
N SER A 108 9.83 -13.80 1.53
CA SER A 108 8.40 -13.95 1.81
C SER A 108 7.49 -13.41 0.70
N ARG A 109 7.89 -12.33 0.02
CA ARG A 109 7.08 -11.63 -0.99
C ARG A 109 7.49 -11.97 -2.43
N GLY A 110 8.71 -12.46 -2.63
CA GLY A 110 9.25 -12.86 -3.92
C GLY A 110 8.78 -14.24 -4.38
N ASN A 111 8.87 -14.49 -5.68
CA ASN A 111 8.65 -15.82 -6.26
C ASN A 111 9.89 -16.73 -6.06
N GLN A 112 9.91 -17.90 -6.71
CA GLN A 112 11.06 -18.80 -6.62
C GLN A 112 12.32 -18.20 -7.26
N ALA A 113 12.21 -17.58 -8.44
CA ALA A 113 13.36 -16.96 -9.12
C ALA A 113 14.04 -15.86 -8.29
N ALA A 114 13.26 -15.04 -7.56
CA ALA A 114 13.83 -14.05 -6.64
C ALA A 114 14.61 -14.69 -5.49
N ARG A 115 14.14 -15.83 -4.96
CA ARG A 115 14.82 -16.58 -3.90
C ARG A 115 16.10 -17.26 -4.42
N ASP A 116 16.04 -17.88 -5.60
CA ASP A 116 17.20 -18.49 -6.24
C ASP A 116 18.29 -17.45 -6.54
N SER A 117 17.87 -16.26 -7.01
CA SER A 117 18.78 -15.15 -7.28
C SER A 117 19.41 -14.59 -6.00
N LEU A 118 18.64 -14.44 -4.92
CA LEU A 118 19.15 -14.04 -3.61
C LEU A 118 20.17 -15.05 -3.04
N ASP A 119 20.01 -16.33 -3.36
CA ASP A 119 20.92 -17.38 -2.92
C ASP A 119 22.19 -17.50 -3.77
N THR A 120 22.18 -16.95 -4.98
CA THR A 120 23.29 -17.01 -5.92
C THR A 120 24.31 -15.89 -5.65
N ASN A 121 25.56 -16.28 -5.42
CA ASN A 121 26.64 -15.32 -5.23
C ASN A 121 26.82 -14.43 -6.47
N ASN A 122 27.09 -13.14 -6.23
CA ASN A 122 27.18 -12.05 -7.20
C ASN A 122 25.90 -11.66 -7.93
N GLU A 123 24.76 -12.32 -7.69
CA GLU A 123 23.47 -11.84 -8.21
C GLU A 123 22.85 -10.80 -7.30
N ARG A 124 22.22 -9.80 -7.92
CA ARG A 124 21.51 -8.70 -7.26
C ARG A 124 20.02 -8.85 -7.46
N VAL A 125 19.29 -8.81 -6.36
CA VAL A 125 17.84 -8.69 -6.34
C VAL A 125 17.47 -7.27 -5.95
N ILE A 126 16.46 -6.71 -6.61
CA ILE A 126 15.93 -5.38 -6.31
C ILE A 126 14.64 -5.58 -5.51
N LEU A 127 14.55 -4.99 -4.33
CA LEU A 127 13.34 -4.92 -3.51
C LEU A 127 12.77 -3.50 -3.57
N GLY A 128 11.49 -3.35 -3.83
CA GLY A 128 10.73 -2.11 -3.71
C GLY A 128 9.75 -2.20 -2.55
N LEU A 129 9.87 -1.28 -1.61
CA LEU A 129 8.93 -1.07 -0.51
C LEU A 129 8.05 0.12 -0.84
N ARG A 130 6.80 -0.16 -1.22
CA ARG A 130 5.80 0.85 -1.56
C ARG A 130 5.06 1.30 -0.31
N ASN A 131 5.20 2.58 0.02
CA ASN A 131 4.32 3.31 0.91
C ASN A 131 3.18 3.90 0.07
N GLU A 132 1.98 3.33 0.19
CA GLU A 132 0.86 3.77 -0.65
C GLU A 132 0.52 5.24 -0.40
N THR A 133 0.58 6.04 -1.45
CA THR A 133 0.21 7.45 -1.44
C THR A 133 -0.68 7.80 -2.60
N GLN A 134 -1.58 8.76 -2.37
CA GLN A 134 -2.53 9.21 -3.38
C GLN A 134 -1.79 9.86 -4.57
N THR A 135 -2.25 9.62 -5.80
CA THR A 135 -1.62 10.15 -7.02
C THR A 135 -1.56 11.68 -7.07
N THR A 136 -2.47 12.35 -6.37
CA THR A 136 -2.61 13.82 -6.29
C THR A 136 -1.66 14.47 -5.28
N VAL A 137 -0.89 13.68 -4.52
CA VAL A 137 0.02 14.17 -3.50
C VAL A 137 0.96 15.25 -4.05
N ARG A 138 1.17 16.30 -3.25
CA ARG A 138 2.00 17.47 -3.61
C ARG A 138 1.64 18.08 -4.96
N HIS A 139 0.34 18.31 -5.20
CA HIS A 139 -0.17 18.88 -6.45
C HIS A 139 0.09 17.98 -7.68
N GLY A 140 0.10 16.67 -7.46
CA GLY A 140 0.24 15.65 -8.50
C GLY A 140 1.66 15.46 -9.05
N VAL A 141 2.70 15.84 -8.28
CA VAL A 141 4.11 15.63 -8.67
C VAL A 141 4.78 14.45 -7.98
N GLY A 142 4.08 13.75 -7.06
CA GLY A 142 4.58 12.59 -6.31
C GLY A 142 5.41 12.94 -5.07
N ALA A 143 5.80 11.91 -4.31
CA ALA A 143 6.31 12.07 -2.93
C ALA A 143 7.76 11.60 -2.69
N TYR A 144 8.31 10.66 -3.47
CA TYR A 144 9.61 10.04 -3.20
C TYR A 144 9.74 9.46 -1.77
N ASP A 145 8.69 8.81 -1.29
CA ASP A 145 8.58 8.25 0.06
C ASP A 145 8.64 6.71 0.10
N ASP A 146 8.98 6.11 -1.04
CA ASP A 146 9.26 4.68 -1.14
C ASP A 146 10.75 4.40 -0.92
N ARG A 147 11.08 3.11 -0.71
CA ARG A 147 12.46 2.64 -0.67
C ARG A 147 12.70 1.58 -1.73
N LEU A 148 13.75 1.76 -2.53
CA LEU A 148 14.35 0.67 -3.29
C LEU A 148 15.58 0.15 -2.54
N VAL A 149 15.81 -1.16 -2.58
CA VAL A 149 16.97 -1.81 -1.97
C VAL A 149 17.58 -2.78 -2.97
N VAL A 150 18.90 -2.75 -3.11
CA VAL A 150 19.64 -3.81 -3.81
C VAL A 150 20.20 -4.76 -2.77
N VAL A 151 19.89 -6.05 -2.87
CA VAL A 151 20.29 -7.10 -1.92
C VAL A 151 21.11 -8.15 -2.67
N TRP A 152 22.28 -8.54 -2.15
CA TRP A 152 23.15 -9.51 -2.80
C TRP A 152 24.12 -10.20 -1.84
N LYS A 153 24.68 -11.32 -2.29
CA LYS A 153 25.91 -11.91 -1.73
C LYS A 153 27.06 -11.61 -2.69
N ASP A 154 28.24 -11.25 -2.21
CA ASP A 154 29.40 -11.10 -3.10
C ASP A 154 30.01 -12.46 -3.50
N HIS A 155 31.12 -12.43 -4.23
CA HIS A 155 31.78 -13.64 -4.74
C HIS A 155 32.27 -14.59 -3.65
N LEU A 156 32.47 -14.09 -2.42
CA LEU A 156 32.85 -14.87 -1.25
C LEU A 156 31.64 -15.31 -0.41
N GLY A 157 30.42 -14.96 -0.84
CA GLY A 157 29.19 -15.22 -0.11
C GLY A 157 28.94 -14.22 1.03
N VAL A 158 29.69 -13.11 1.10
CA VAL A 158 29.43 -12.08 2.12
C VAL A 158 28.15 -11.36 1.74
N ARG A 159 27.26 -11.24 2.72
CA ARG A 159 25.94 -10.64 2.62
C ARG A 159 26.02 -9.11 2.61
N HIS A 160 25.32 -8.47 1.67
CA HIS A 160 25.27 -7.02 1.51
C HIS A 160 23.87 -6.52 1.14
N ALA A 161 23.56 -5.30 1.53
CA ALA A 161 22.38 -4.58 1.06
C ALA A 161 22.65 -3.07 0.99
N ARG A 162 22.00 -2.40 0.03
CA ARG A 162 22.09 -0.94 -0.13
C ARG A 162 20.71 -0.34 -0.37
N GLU A 163 20.38 0.66 0.45
CA GLU A 163 19.10 1.36 0.42
C GLU A 163 19.16 2.61 -0.47
N PHE A 164 18.03 2.91 -1.09
CA PHE A 164 17.76 4.11 -1.89
C PHE A 164 16.40 4.67 -1.43
N ASN A 165 16.47 5.60 -0.48
CA ASN A 165 15.33 6.10 0.30
C ASN A 165 14.54 7.22 -0.39
N GLU A 166 15.00 7.73 -1.52
CA GLU A 166 14.29 8.72 -2.33
C GLU A 166 13.72 8.07 -3.59
N ALA A 167 12.93 7.01 -3.39
CA ALA A 167 12.28 6.26 -4.46
C ALA A 167 10.77 6.54 -4.52
N ASN A 168 10.16 6.28 -5.67
CA ASN A 168 8.73 6.43 -5.92
C ASN A 168 8.24 5.31 -6.85
N THR A 169 7.17 4.65 -6.46
CA THR A 169 6.54 3.51 -7.16
C THR A 169 5.08 3.80 -7.52
N GLU A 170 4.55 4.93 -7.05
CA GLU A 170 3.23 5.46 -7.41
C GLU A 170 3.30 6.36 -8.65
N PRO A 171 2.27 6.37 -9.51
CA PRO A 171 2.18 7.34 -10.57
C PRO A 171 1.76 8.71 -10.03
N SER A 172 2.07 9.76 -10.77
CA SER A 172 1.79 11.14 -10.39
C SER A 172 0.65 11.72 -11.24
N ALA A 173 -0.34 12.33 -10.58
CA ALA A 173 -1.58 12.80 -11.22
C ALA A 173 -1.36 13.81 -12.35
N GLN A 174 -0.18 14.45 -12.45
CA GLN A 174 0.18 15.30 -13.59
C GLN A 174 0.09 14.60 -14.96
N TYR A 175 0.15 13.27 -14.99
CA TYR A 175 -0.01 12.46 -16.20
C TYR A 175 -1.43 11.90 -16.39
N ASP A 176 -2.29 12.06 -15.40
CA ASP A 176 -3.65 11.53 -15.38
C ASP A 176 -4.60 12.34 -16.27
N HIS A 177 -5.45 11.71 -17.07
CA HIS A 177 -6.45 12.44 -17.84
C HIS A 177 -7.46 13.17 -16.95
N HIS A 178 -7.78 12.63 -15.77
CA HIS A 178 -8.66 13.23 -14.76
C HIS A 178 -8.16 14.58 -14.19
N ALA A 179 -6.87 14.90 -14.38
CA ALA A 179 -6.35 16.25 -14.15
C ALA A 179 -6.92 17.31 -15.12
N GLY A 180 -7.77 16.90 -16.06
CA GLY A 180 -8.49 17.71 -17.03
C GLY A 180 -7.69 18.01 -18.30
N SER A 181 -8.39 18.57 -19.27
CA SER A 181 -7.87 19.01 -20.57
C SER A 181 -8.65 20.25 -21.02
N ASP A 182 -7.97 21.22 -21.61
CA ASP A 182 -8.58 22.41 -22.23
C ASP A 182 -8.65 22.27 -23.77
N GLY A 183 -8.47 21.05 -24.29
CA GLY A 183 -8.36 20.79 -25.73
C GLY A 183 -6.93 20.92 -26.28
N THR A 184 -5.95 21.30 -25.45
CA THR A 184 -4.54 21.44 -25.88
C THR A 184 -3.63 20.31 -25.38
N ARG A 185 -4.09 19.53 -24.40
CA ARG A 185 -3.33 18.45 -23.78
C ARG A 185 -3.23 17.25 -24.72
N ARG A 186 -2.03 16.68 -24.89
CA ARG A 186 -1.76 15.58 -25.83
C ARG A 186 -1.73 14.23 -25.16
N TYR A 187 -2.23 13.20 -25.85
CA TYR A 187 -1.94 11.80 -25.50
C TYR A 187 -0.48 11.46 -25.75
N ALA A 188 0.10 10.62 -24.90
CA ALA A 188 1.52 10.26 -24.97
C ALA A 188 1.91 9.49 -26.24
N GLU A 189 1.00 8.69 -26.79
CA GLU A 189 1.16 8.00 -28.08
C GLU A 189 1.16 8.96 -29.30
N GLY A 190 0.85 10.23 -29.09
CA GLY A 190 0.85 11.27 -30.12
C GLY A 190 -0.44 11.36 -30.94
N GLY A 191 -0.40 12.11 -32.04
CA GLY A 191 -1.46 12.16 -33.05
C GLY A 191 -2.63 13.11 -32.77
N GLN A 192 -3.16 13.17 -31.53
CA GLN A 192 -4.36 13.95 -31.22
C GLN A 192 -4.29 14.64 -29.85
N ASN A 193 -4.92 15.82 -29.75
CA ASN A 193 -5.20 16.43 -28.46
C ASN A 193 -6.43 15.77 -27.85
N ALA A 194 -6.43 15.59 -26.54
CA ALA A 194 -7.61 15.17 -25.81
C ALA A 194 -8.69 16.27 -25.88
N PRO A 195 -9.98 15.90 -25.97
CA PRO A 195 -11.06 16.87 -25.91
C PRO A 195 -11.04 17.66 -24.60
N PRO A 196 -11.72 18.82 -24.53
CA PRO A 196 -11.93 19.51 -23.26
C PRO A 196 -12.58 18.58 -22.23
N LEU A 197 -12.01 18.56 -21.04
CA LEU A 197 -12.45 17.75 -19.91
C LEU A 197 -12.25 18.57 -18.63
N GLU A 198 -13.33 18.76 -17.89
CA GLU A 198 -13.25 19.34 -16.55
C GLU A 198 -12.48 18.43 -15.62
N ARG A 199 -11.81 19.01 -14.63
CA ARG A 199 -11.05 18.22 -13.66
C ARG A 199 -11.99 17.36 -12.83
N SER A 200 -11.58 16.13 -12.53
CA SER A 200 -12.23 15.33 -11.48
C SER A 200 -12.06 15.99 -10.12
N LEU A 201 -12.96 15.67 -9.19
CA LEU A 201 -12.86 16.11 -7.79
C LEU A 201 -11.53 15.66 -7.19
N GLY A 202 -10.82 16.56 -6.51
CA GLY A 202 -9.51 16.29 -5.89
C GLY A 202 -8.31 16.52 -6.81
N TYR A 203 -8.54 16.75 -8.10
CA TYR A 203 -7.48 17.03 -9.08
C TYR A 203 -7.30 18.53 -9.36
N GLU A 204 -8.00 19.42 -8.66
CA GLU A 204 -8.08 20.86 -8.95
C GLU A 204 -6.71 21.54 -8.94
N GLN A 205 -5.84 21.10 -8.02
CA GLN A 205 -4.50 21.65 -7.83
C GLN A 205 -3.43 20.94 -8.67
N VAL A 206 -3.79 19.93 -9.46
CA VAL A 206 -2.84 19.15 -10.23
C VAL A 206 -2.32 19.94 -11.41
N SER A 207 -1.00 20.06 -11.49
CA SER A 207 -0.32 20.59 -12.68
C SER A 207 -0.40 19.58 -13.81
N ARG A 208 -0.83 19.99 -15.00
CA ARG A 208 -1.06 19.07 -16.14
C ARG A 208 0.19 18.89 -17.00
N ARG A 209 0.49 17.67 -17.44
CA ARG A 209 1.49 17.34 -18.48
C ARG A 209 0.84 16.64 -19.68
N LYS A 210 1.52 15.69 -20.33
CA LYS A 210 0.87 14.79 -21.30
C LYS A 210 -0.10 13.84 -20.59
N ILE A 211 -1.03 13.27 -21.35
CA ILE A 211 -1.96 12.24 -20.86
C ILE A 211 -1.34 10.88 -21.12
N GLU A 212 -1.15 10.12 -20.07
CA GLU A 212 -0.69 8.74 -20.10
C GLU A 212 -1.85 7.82 -19.68
N GLY A 213 -1.66 6.51 -19.80
CA GLY A 213 -2.66 5.53 -19.38
C GLY A 213 -3.59 5.05 -20.49
N GLU A 214 -4.65 4.35 -20.07
CA GLU A 214 -5.61 3.67 -20.94
C GLU A 214 -7.02 3.86 -20.40
N ASP A 215 -8.01 3.98 -21.27
CA ASP A 215 -9.43 4.04 -20.89
C ASP A 215 -9.96 2.61 -20.67
N VAL A 216 -9.95 2.15 -19.41
CA VAL A 216 -10.26 0.75 -19.06
C VAL A 216 -11.74 0.52 -18.75
N ASN A 217 -12.47 1.59 -18.43
CA ASN A 217 -13.90 1.56 -18.13
C ASN A 217 -14.76 2.02 -19.34
N ARG A 218 -14.15 2.53 -20.42
CA ARG A 218 -14.75 3.03 -21.66
C ARG A 218 -15.61 4.28 -21.49
N ASP A 219 -15.22 5.18 -20.60
CA ASP A 219 -15.90 6.46 -20.39
C ASP A 219 -15.32 7.61 -21.24
N GLY A 220 -14.24 7.36 -22.00
CA GLY A 220 -13.54 8.34 -22.82
C GLY A 220 -12.43 9.10 -22.08
N VAL A 221 -12.22 8.81 -20.79
CA VAL A 221 -11.13 9.31 -19.96
C VAL A 221 -10.07 8.22 -19.83
N ARG A 222 -8.78 8.59 -19.75
CA ARG A 222 -7.69 7.60 -19.66
C ARG A 222 -7.26 7.48 -18.21
N ASP A 223 -7.18 6.24 -17.76
CA ASP A 223 -6.89 5.86 -16.40
C ASP A 223 -5.38 5.68 -16.22
N LEU A 224 -4.83 6.46 -15.29
CA LEU A 224 -3.44 6.35 -14.90
C LEU A 224 -3.19 4.96 -14.29
N GLY A 225 -2.00 4.41 -14.54
CA GLY A 225 -1.68 3.05 -14.14
C GLY A 225 -0.44 2.94 -13.28
N ARG A 226 -0.40 1.96 -12.39
CA ARG A 226 0.77 1.58 -11.60
C ARG A 226 1.09 0.09 -11.75
N LEU A 227 2.36 -0.26 -11.55
CA LEU A 227 2.76 -1.67 -11.46
C LEU A 227 2.21 -2.26 -10.14
N GLY A 228 1.52 -3.38 -10.22
CA GLY A 228 1.05 -4.15 -9.07
C GLY A 228 2.18 -4.90 -8.37
N GLU A 229 1.95 -5.25 -7.10
CA GLU A 229 2.88 -6.05 -6.30
C GLU A 229 3.28 -7.37 -6.97
N GLY A 230 4.39 -7.94 -6.52
CA GLY A 230 4.92 -9.24 -6.94
C GLY A 230 6.34 -9.15 -7.47
N THR A 231 6.82 -10.27 -8.01
CA THR A 231 8.12 -10.33 -8.68
C THR A 231 7.97 -10.05 -10.17
N THR A 232 8.83 -9.18 -10.70
CA THR A 232 8.94 -8.90 -12.12
C THR A 232 10.40 -9.10 -12.53
N GLU A 233 10.65 -9.96 -13.50
CA GLU A 233 11.98 -10.03 -14.09
C GLU A 233 12.22 -8.80 -14.98
N MET A 234 13.37 -8.16 -14.78
CA MET A 234 13.74 -6.92 -15.42
C MET A 234 14.97 -7.10 -16.32
N LEU A 235 14.97 -6.39 -17.44
CA LEU A 235 16.08 -6.29 -18.39
C LEU A 235 16.57 -4.86 -18.52
N ALA A 236 17.83 -4.72 -18.94
CA ALA A 236 18.39 -3.45 -19.34
C ALA A 236 17.59 -2.82 -20.50
N THR A 237 17.39 -1.51 -20.43
CA THR A 237 16.82 -0.68 -21.49
C THR A 237 17.36 0.75 -21.36
N THR A 238 16.74 1.68 -22.08
CA THR A 238 17.01 3.10 -21.95
C THR A 238 15.76 3.90 -21.64
N HIS A 239 15.95 5.04 -20.99
CA HIS A 239 14.94 6.07 -20.78
C HIS A 239 15.45 7.42 -21.34
N PRO A 240 14.59 8.25 -21.95
CA PRO A 240 14.98 9.60 -22.38
C PRO A 240 15.51 10.44 -21.22
N ALA A 241 16.70 11.01 -21.38
CA ALA A 241 17.25 11.95 -20.43
C ALA A 241 16.81 13.37 -20.79
N TYR A 242 16.46 14.17 -19.78
CA TYR A 242 16.02 15.55 -19.94
C TYR A 242 16.92 16.52 -19.17
N ALA A 243 17.30 17.62 -19.80
CA ALA A 243 17.96 18.75 -19.16
C ALA A 243 17.23 20.05 -19.52
N ARG A 244 16.87 20.86 -18.51
CA ARG A 244 16.14 22.13 -18.67
C ARG A 244 14.88 21.98 -19.54
N GLY A 245 14.13 20.89 -19.34
CA GLY A 245 12.88 20.60 -20.06
C GLY A 245 13.04 20.15 -21.51
N ARG A 246 14.26 19.87 -21.98
CA ARG A 246 14.53 19.32 -23.33
C ARG A 246 15.21 17.98 -23.23
N GLN A 247 14.80 17.04 -24.09
CA GLN A 247 15.51 15.77 -24.21
C GLN A 247 16.93 16.04 -24.69
N ASN A 248 17.93 15.52 -23.98
CA ASN A 248 19.35 15.71 -24.29
C ASN A 248 20.12 14.39 -24.43
N GLY A 249 19.44 13.24 -24.34
CA GLY A 249 20.05 11.94 -24.54
C GLY A 249 19.15 10.81 -24.08
N THR A 250 19.78 9.68 -23.76
CA THR A 250 19.16 8.53 -23.12
C THR A 250 20.06 8.01 -22.01
N GLU A 251 19.48 7.54 -20.93
CA GLU A 251 20.18 6.91 -19.81
C GLU A 251 19.76 5.44 -19.68
N PHE A 252 20.61 4.65 -19.01
CA PHE A 252 20.27 3.27 -18.65
C PHE A 252 18.98 3.25 -17.84
N ALA A 253 18.14 2.24 -18.01
CA ALA A 253 16.96 1.99 -17.20
C ALA A 253 16.68 0.48 -17.17
N LEU A 254 15.74 0.06 -16.34
CA LEU A 254 15.25 -1.32 -16.31
C LEU A 254 13.79 -1.37 -16.77
N ARG A 255 13.37 -2.46 -17.43
CA ARG A 255 11.97 -2.72 -17.82
C ARG A 255 11.62 -4.19 -17.65
N PRO A 256 10.33 -4.56 -17.55
CA PRO A 256 9.91 -5.95 -17.60
C PRO A 256 10.47 -6.70 -18.81
N SER A 257 10.92 -7.94 -18.60
CA SER A 257 11.32 -8.84 -19.66
C SER A 257 10.10 -9.26 -20.50
N PRO A 258 10.27 -9.69 -21.76
CA PRO A 258 9.17 -10.27 -22.55
C PRO A 258 8.50 -11.45 -21.83
N GLU A 259 9.28 -12.26 -21.11
CA GLU A 259 8.77 -13.39 -20.33
C GLU A 259 7.90 -12.89 -19.16
N ALA A 260 8.36 -11.89 -18.41
CA ALA A 260 7.57 -11.28 -17.34
C ALA A 260 6.27 -10.64 -17.84
N VAL A 261 6.29 -10.03 -19.03
CA VAL A 261 5.08 -9.49 -19.68
C VAL A 261 4.11 -10.62 -20.04
N THR A 262 4.61 -11.70 -20.64
CA THR A 262 3.79 -12.86 -21.05
C THR A 262 3.12 -13.54 -19.85
N ASP A 263 3.86 -13.70 -18.76
CA ASP A 263 3.39 -14.38 -17.55
C ASP A 263 2.68 -13.44 -16.57
N GLY A 264 2.71 -12.14 -16.83
CA GLY A 264 2.33 -11.08 -15.90
C GLY A 264 0.83 -10.83 -15.80
N THR A 265 0.01 -11.84 -15.55
CA THR A 265 -1.45 -11.65 -15.45
C THR A 265 -1.82 -10.74 -14.28
N ARG A 266 -2.75 -9.80 -14.47
CA ARG A 266 -3.30 -8.94 -13.41
C ARG A 266 -2.25 -8.13 -12.62
N ARG A 267 -1.19 -7.67 -13.30
CA ARG A 267 -0.04 -6.96 -12.69
C ARG A 267 -0.03 -5.45 -12.91
N VAL A 268 -1.07 -4.88 -13.52
CA VAL A 268 -1.22 -3.43 -13.67
C VAL A 268 -2.50 -3.02 -12.96
N GLN A 269 -2.42 -1.99 -12.12
CA GLN A 269 -3.58 -1.39 -11.46
C GLN A 269 -3.88 -0.03 -12.08
N ARG A 270 -5.16 0.34 -12.18
CA ARG A 270 -5.65 1.58 -12.79
C ARG A 270 -6.59 2.30 -11.84
N ASP A 271 -6.46 3.62 -11.75
CA ASP A 271 -7.39 4.51 -11.07
C ASP A 271 -8.47 4.90 -12.08
N SER A 272 -9.56 4.12 -12.10
CA SER A 272 -10.66 4.24 -13.07
C SER A 272 -11.86 5.01 -12.54
N ASN A 273 -11.86 5.33 -11.24
CA ASN A 273 -12.89 6.13 -10.60
C ASN A 273 -12.39 7.54 -10.25
N ALA A 274 -11.11 7.83 -10.53
CA ALA A 274 -10.45 9.10 -10.31
C ALA A 274 -10.42 9.54 -8.84
N ASP A 275 -10.29 8.60 -7.90
CA ASP A 275 -10.15 8.93 -6.48
C ASP A 275 -8.67 9.06 -6.05
N GLY A 276 -7.73 8.79 -6.96
CA GLY A 276 -6.30 8.87 -6.73
C GLY A 276 -5.72 7.66 -5.98
N TRP A 277 -6.51 6.62 -5.76
CA TRP A 277 -6.13 5.34 -5.18
C TRP A 277 -6.35 4.20 -6.18
N PHE A 278 -5.70 3.06 -5.91
CA PHE A 278 -5.79 1.88 -6.76
C PHE A 278 -6.37 0.74 -5.95
N THR A 279 -7.68 0.61 -5.99
CA THR A 279 -8.43 -0.28 -5.10
C THR A 279 -9.32 -1.25 -5.86
N ALA A 280 -10.00 -2.12 -5.13
CA ALA A 280 -11.02 -2.98 -5.74
C ALA A 280 -12.29 -2.22 -6.17
N ALA A 281 -12.41 -0.92 -5.84
CA ALA A 281 -13.48 -0.07 -6.36
C ALA A 281 -13.29 0.30 -7.83
N ASP A 282 -12.07 0.14 -8.36
CA ASP A 282 -11.74 0.44 -9.74
C ASP A 282 -12.35 -0.58 -10.71
N VAL A 283 -13.29 -0.11 -11.51
CA VAL A 283 -14.00 -0.92 -12.50
C VAL A 283 -13.04 -1.26 -13.63
N ASN A 284 -12.82 -2.56 -13.85
CA ASN A 284 -11.77 -3.06 -14.75
C ASN A 284 -10.37 -2.54 -14.40
N GLY A 285 -10.16 -2.12 -13.14
CA GLY A 285 -8.94 -1.49 -12.67
C GLY A 285 -7.71 -2.38 -12.61
N VAL A 286 -7.78 -3.62 -13.11
CA VAL A 286 -6.67 -4.57 -13.09
C VAL A 286 -6.48 -5.16 -14.48
N GLN A 287 -5.29 -4.98 -15.04
CA GLN A 287 -4.89 -5.45 -16.36
C GLN A 287 -3.62 -6.31 -16.28
N ASP A 288 -3.29 -6.99 -17.37
CA ASP A 288 -2.05 -7.74 -17.50
C ASP A 288 -0.84 -6.80 -17.67
N LEU A 289 0.34 -7.29 -17.31
CA LEU A 289 1.59 -6.57 -17.41
C LEU A 289 1.87 -6.21 -18.86
N ASN A 290 2.43 -5.01 -19.05
CA ASN A 290 2.99 -4.59 -20.32
C ASN A 290 4.42 -4.09 -20.10
N ASN A 291 5.08 -3.69 -21.18
CA ASN A 291 6.49 -3.31 -21.16
C ASN A 291 6.74 -1.81 -20.94
N THR A 292 5.72 -1.03 -20.56
CA THR A 292 5.82 0.43 -20.45
C THR A 292 6.36 0.88 -19.09
N PHE A 293 6.23 0.04 -18.06
CA PHE A 293 6.77 0.26 -16.73
C PHE A 293 8.31 0.16 -16.73
N LYS A 294 8.99 1.11 -16.09
CA LYS A 294 10.45 1.16 -16.03
C LYS A 294 10.96 1.63 -14.68
N ILE A 295 12.14 1.15 -14.27
CA ILE A 295 12.94 1.81 -13.23
C ILE A 295 13.86 2.83 -13.91
N HIS A 296 13.63 4.13 -13.69
CA HIS A 296 14.41 5.22 -14.29
C HIS A 296 14.61 6.41 -13.36
N ARG A 297 15.39 7.41 -13.80
CA ARG A 297 15.62 8.62 -13.02
C ARG A 297 14.37 9.48 -12.99
N GLY A 298 14.02 10.00 -11.81
CA GLY A 298 13.12 11.14 -11.72
C GLY A 298 13.88 12.44 -11.38
N SER A 299 13.22 13.59 -11.44
CA SER A 299 13.88 14.88 -11.24
C SER A 299 14.72 14.95 -9.94
N GLY A 300 15.91 15.53 -10.04
CA GLY A 300 16.80 15.84 -8.91
C GLY A 300 16.86 17.34 -8.59
N GLY A 301 17.80 17.73 -7.72
CA GLY A 301 18.00 19.12 -7.31
C GLY A 301 16.82 19.67 -6.49
N GLU A 302 16.45 20.93 -6.69
CA GLU A 302 15.29 21.55 -6.02
C GLU A 302 13.94 20.96 -6.49
N SER A 303 13.91 20.39 -7.70
CA SER A 303 12.72 19.70 -8.20
C SER A 303 12.53 18.40 -7.43
N ARG A 304 11.38 18.28 -6.77
CA ARG A 304 10.90 17.06 -6.13
C ARG A 304 9.80 16.38 -6.97
N ASN A 305 9.87 16.52 -8.29
CA ASN A 305 8.95 15.86 -9.20
C ASN A 305 9.42 14.41 -9.42
N THR A 306 8.52 13.44 -9.27
CA THR A 306 8.86 12.03 -9.46
C THR A 306 8.95 11.65 -10.92
N ASP A 307 8.37 12.46 -11.81
CA ASP A 307 8.24 12.21 -13.24
C ASP A 307 7.67 10.82 -13.59
N SER A 308 6.90 10.23 -12.66
CA SER A 308 6.33 8.91 -12.85
C SER A 308 4.91 8.98 -13.42
N ALA A 309 4.70 8.36 -14.57
CA ALA A 309 3.38 8.05 -15.12
C ALA A 309 2.96 6.60 -14.85
N GLY A 310 3.57 5.95 -13.86
CA GLY A 310 3.43 4.52 -13.55
C GLY A 310 4.75 3.81 -13.35
N CYS A 311 5.84 4.43 -13.82
CA CYS A 311 7.20 3.96 -13.63
C CYS A 311 7.68 4.07 -12.18
N GLN A 312 8.75 3.37 -11.90
CA GLN A 312 9.48 3.38 -10.65
C GLN A 312 10.61 4.39 -10.82
N THR A 313 10.63 5.42 -10.00
CA THR A 313 11.64 6.46 -10.12
C THR A 313 12.45 6.59 -8.86
N ILE A 314 13.74 6.87 -9.04
CA ILE A 314 14.63 7.25 -7.95
C ILE A 314 15.07 8.67 -8.24
N ARG A 315 15.08 9.50 -7.19
CA ARG A 315 15.46 10.90 -7.32
C ARG A 315 16.85 11.00 -7.92
N GLY A 316 17.04 12.02 -8.78
CA GLY A 316 18.26 12.16 -9.57
C GLY A 316 19.58 12.14 -8.78
N GLY A 317 19.58 12.51 -7.50
CA GLY A 317 20.76 12.46 -6.63
C GLY A 317 21.19 11.04 -6.23
N GLN A 318 20.26 10.09 -6.13
CA GLN A 318 20.54 8.70 -5.73
C GLN A 318 20.55 7.73 -6.93
N TYR A 319 19.96 8.11 -8.06
CA TYR A 319 19.81 7.21 -9.22
C TYR A 319 21.14 6.69 -9.79
N ASP A 320 22.17 7.53 -9.88
CA ASP A 320 23.47 7.12 -10.42
C ASP A 320 24.12 6.05 -9.56
N GLU A 321 24.00 6.17 -8.23
CA GLU A 321 24.50 5.19 -7.29
C GLU A 321 23.73 3.87 -7.37
N PHE A 322 22.41 3.95 -7.57
CA PHE A 322 21.56 2.78 -7.79
C PHE A 322 21.98 2.01 -9.03
N ILE A 323 22.13 2.69 -10.17
CA ILE A 323 22.54 2.04 -11.42
C ILE A 323 23.97 1.52 -11.34
N ALA A 324 24.87 2.24 -10.66
CA ALA A 324 26.22 1.75 -10.41
C ALA A 324 26.21 0.43 -9.61
N GLU A 325 25.35 0.31 -8.60
CA GLU A 325 25.24 -0.92 -7.81
C GLU A 325 24.58 -2.04 -8.62
N VAL A 326 23.43 -1.79 -9.27
CA VAL A 326 22.72 -2.78 -10.12
C VAL A 326 23.64 -3.40 -11.17
N ARG A 327 24.51 -2.59 -11.79
CA ARG A 327 25.40 -3.00 -12.89
C ARG A 327 26.78 -3.47 -12.44
N ARG A 328 27.01 -3.57 -11.12
CA ARG A 328 28.33 -3.89 -10.58
C ARG A 328 28.78 -5.32 -10.90
N ASN A 329 27.84 -6.25 -11.09
CA ASN A 329 28.11 -7.52 -11.76
C ASN A 329 27.87 -7.35 -13.27
N PRO A 330 28.91 -7.28 -14.11
CA PRO A 330 28.74 -7.09 -15.56
C PRO A 330 28.20 -8.33 -16.27
N GLN A 331 28.18 -9.49 -15.62
CA GLN A 331 27.62 -10.73 -16.17
C GLN A 331 26.13 -10.87 -15.91
N GLN A 332 25.57 -10.11 -14.96
CA GLN A 332 24.15 -10.11 -14.69
C GLN A 332 23.44 -9.19 -15.70
N ASP A 333 22.57 -9.76 -16.51
CA ASP A 333 21.78 -9.06 -17.53
C ASP A 333 20.27 -9.15 -17.28
N ARG A 334 19.86 -9.93 -16.27
CA ARG A 334 18.49 -10.05 -15.76
C ARG A 334 18.46 -9.81 -14.25
N TRP A 335 17.43 -9.11 -13.77
CA TRP A 335 17.26 -8.81 -12.34
C TRP A 335 15.85 -9.16 -11.90
N GLN A 336 15.72 -9.80 -10.74
CA GLN A 336 14.41 -9.97 -10.11
C GLN A 336 14.07 -8.70 -9.32
N TYR A 337 12.95 -8.07 -9.67
CA TYR A 337 12.39 -6.93 -8.94
C TYR A 337 11.17 -7.38 -8.14
N VAL A 338 11.32 -7.46 -6.81
CA VAL A 338 10.23 -7.77 -5.88
C VAL A 338 9.63 -6.45 -5.40
N LEU A 339 8.38 -6.19 -5.76
CA LEU A 339 7.64 -5.03 -5.29
C LEU A 339 6.56 -5.48 -4.29
N THR A 340 6.53 -4.87 -3.12
CA THR A 340 5.51 -5.11 -2.10
C THR A 340 5.07 -3.78 -1.49
N SER A 341 3.77 -3.59 -1.26
CA SER A 341 3.34 -2.54 -0.36
C SER A 341 3.74 -2.92 1.06
N VAL A 342 4.09 -1.90 1.83
CA VAL A 342 4.26 -2.04 3.26
C VAL A 342 2.88 -2.00 3.93
N GLY A 343 2.69 -2.81 4.97
CA GLY A 343 1.50 -2.67 5.81
C GLY A 343 1.48 -1.29 6.44
N ALA A 344 0.29 -0.74 6.70
CA ALA A 344 0.09 0.40 7.58
C ALA A 344 0.49 0.00 9.02
N GLY A 345 1.78 -0.25 9.22
CA GLY A 345 2.36 -0.43 10.53
C GLY A 345 2.15 0.88 11.28
N GLN A 346 1.62 0.78 12.49
CA GLN A 346 1.53 1.86 13.46
C GLN A 346 2.82 2.69 13.39
N GLN A 347 2.76 3.84 12.74
CA GLN A 347 3.82 4.84 12.84
C GLN A 347 3.84 5.24 14.32
N PRO A 348 4.96 5.04 15.05
CA PRO A 348 5.11 5.66 16.34
C PRO A 348 4.95 7.17 16.14
N GLN A 349 3.98 7.76 16.84
CA GLN A 349 3.87 9.21 16.97
C GLN A 349 5.11 9.75 17.71
N GLN A 350 6.21 10.05 16.99
CA GLN A 350 7.40 10.81 17.42
C GLN A 350 8.46 10.62 16.30
N GLU A 351 9.04 11.59 15.59
CA GLU A 351 9.29 13.01 15.81
C GLU A 351 9.28 13.73 14.45
N ARG A 352 8.41 14.73 14.26
CA ARG A 352 8.76 15.86 13.36
C ARG A 352 9.51 16.88 14.20
N ALA A 353 10.80 16.64 14.42
CA ALA A 353 11.72 17.68 14.84
C ALA A 353 11.99 18.58 13.61
N LEU A 354 11.22 19.66 13.48
CA LEU A 354 11.65 20.84 12.72
C LEU A 354 12.52 21.68 13.68
N PRO A 355 13.69 22.19 13.26
CA PRO A 355 14.52 23.04 14.11
C PRO A 355 13.78 24.35 14.41
N ASN A 356 13.62 24.63 15.70
CA ASN A 356 12.89 25.76 16.23
C ASN A 356 13.85 26.95 16.42
N GLU A 357 13.79 27.94 15.52
CA GLU A 357 14.34 29.28 15.80
C GLU A 357 13.20 30.21 16.27
N GLY A 358 13.22 30.50 17.56
CA GLY A 358 12.79 31.77 18.14
C GLY A 358 11.30 32.13 18.08
N GLN A 359 10.49 31.60 18.99
CA GLN A 359 9.27 32.29 19.47
C GLN A 359 9.16 32.18 21.02
N PRO A 360 8.92 33.28 21.76
CA PRO A 360 8.78 33.27 23.22
C PRO A 360 7.42 32.71 23.66
N PRO A 361 7.30 32.22 24.91
CA PRO A 361 6.18 31.39 25.35
C PRO A 361 4.95 32.23 25.74
N LEU A 362 3.75 31.75 25.38
CA LEU A 362 2.48 32.19 25.95
C LEU A 362 1.87 31.10 26.86
N PRO A 363 1.02 31.46 27.83
CA PRO A 363 0.78 30.69 29.06
C PRO A 363 -0.25 29.57 28.91
N GLN A 364 -0.08 28.51 29.72
CA GLN A 364 -0.96 27.33 29.76
C GLN A 364 -2.31 27.59 30.46
N PRO A 365 -3.44 27.06 29.94
CA PRO A 365 -4.69 26.93 30.71
C PRO A 365 -4.77 25.59 31.50
N PRO A 366 -5.68 25.50 32.49
CA PRO A 366 -5.54 24.58 33.62
C PRO A 366 -6.14 23.18 33.41
N GLU A 367 -5.61 22.26 34.21
CA GLU A 367 -5.93 20.84 34.33
C GLU A 367 -7.35 20.60 34.88
N ALA A 368 -8.31 20.27 34.00
CA ALA A 368 -9.55 19.58 34.37
C ALA A 368 -10.28 18.98 33.13
N ALA A 369 -9.92 17.76 32.75
CA ALA A 369 -10.84 16.72 32.25
C ALA A 369 -10.02 15.47 31.87
N ARG A 370 -10.24 14.35 32.57
CA ARG A 370 -9.79 13.05 32.06
C ARG A 370 -10.56 12.75 30.77
N PRO A 371 -9.92 12.30 29.67
CA PRO A 371 -10.65 11.86 28.49
C PRO A 371 -11.46 10.61 28.82
N LEU A 372 -12.77 10.64 28.56
CA LEU A 372 -13.59 9.43 28.46
C LEU A 372 -13.14 8.62 27.23
N PRO A 373 -13.29 7.29 27.23
CA PRO A 373 -13.02 6.47 26.04
C PRO A 373 -13.86 6.95 24.84
N PRO A 374 -13.37 6.80 23.60
CA PRO A 374 -14.11 7.22 22.41
C PRO A 374 -15.49 6.54 22.36
N ARG A 375 -16.54 7.33 22.07
CA ARG A 375 -17.92 6.86 22.01
C ARG A 375 -18.10 5.91 20.81
N ARG A 376 -18.76 4.76 21.00
CA ARG A 376 -19.05 3.76 19.95
C ARG A 376 -20.32 4.12 19.18
N PRO A 377 -20.53 3.62 17.95
CA PRO A 377 -21.80 3.75 17.20
C PRO A 377 -23.05 3.22 17.92
N ASP A 378 -22.88 2.43 18.98
CA ASP A 378 -23.94 1.98 19.89
C ASP A 378 -24.50 3.11 20.78
N ASP A 379 -23.72 4.18 21.00
CA ASP A 379 -24.11 5.34 21.81
C ASP A 379 -25.09 6.23 21.02
N PRO A 380 -26.27 6.58 21.57
CA PRO A 380 -27.24 7.48 20.94
C PRO A 380 -26.68 8.83 20.48
N GLU A 381 -25.63 9.32 21.14
CA GLU A 381 -24.98 10.59 20.84
C GLU A 381 -23.87 10.46 19.77
N HIS A 382 -23.65 9.26 19.22
CA HIS A 382 -22.65 9.02 18.17
C HIS A 382 -23.18 9.41 16.80
N THR A 383 -22.34 10.02 15.96
CA THR A 383 -22.75 10.52 14.63
C THR A 383 -23.28 9.42 13.70
N ASP A 384 -22.79 8.19 13.85
CA ASP A 384 -23.22 7.04 13.05
C ASP A 384 -24.36 6.24 13.68
N HIS A 385 -24.88 6.64 14.84
CA HIS A 385 -25.87 5.85 15.57
C HIS A 385 -27.12 5.55 14.75
N GLY A 386 -27.58 6.53 13.95
CA GLY A 386 -28.76 6.37 13.11
C GLY A 386 -28.57 5.30 12.02
N LEU A 387 -27.45 5.35 11.30
CA LEU A 387 -27.11 4.38 10.26
C LEU A 387 -26.86 2.99 10.86
N HIS A 388 -26.17 2.94 12.01
CA HIS A 388 -25.91 1.71 12.72
C HIS A 388 -27.21 1.00 13.13
N ARG A 389 -28.15 1.74 13.73
CA ARG A 389 -29.45 1.20 14.14
C ARG A 389 -30.23 0.67 12.93
N GLN A 390 -30.24 1.40 11.81
CA GLN A 390 -30.89 0.96 10.58
C GLN A 390 -30.31 -0.37 10.08
N ILE A 391 -28.99 -0.53 10.12
CA ILE A 391 -28.31 -1.78 9.75
C ILE A 391 -28.65 -2.90 10.72
N GLN A 392 -28.64 -2.65 12.03
CA GLN A 392 -29.02 -3.63 13.05
C GLN A 392 -30.46 -4.14 12.85
N ASP A 393 -31.40 -3.24 12.53
CA ASP A 393 -32.80 -3.61 12.24
C ASP A 393 -32.89 -4.48 10.98
N ARG A 394 -32.15 -4.12 9.92
CA ARG A 394 -32.14 -4.87 8.65
C ARG A 394 -31.49 -6.25 8.79
N VAL A 395 -30.40 -6.36 9.55
CA VAL A 395 -29.78 -7.65 9.90
C VAL A 395 -30.75 -8.50 10.73
N GLY A 396 -31.55 -7.88 11.60
CA GLY A 396 -32.58 -8.58 12.37
C GLY A 396 -33.76 -9.10 11.58
N ALA A 397 -34.03 -8.49 10.42
CA ALA A 397 -35.05 -8.94 9.49
C ALA A 397 -34.54 -10.05 8.54
N LEU A 398 -33.24 -10.39 8.58
CA LEU A 398 -32.70 -11.54 7.87
C LEU A 398 -33.07 -12.86 8.57
N GLY A 399 -32.95 -13.98 7.85
CA GLY A 399 -33.27 -15.30 8.39
C GLY A 399 -32.34 -15.77 9.52
N PRO A 400 -32.68 -16.87 10.23
CA PRO A 400 -31.95 -17.35 11.40
C PRO A 400 -30.44 -17.55 11.23
N GLY A 401 -29.99 -17.87 10.00
CA GLY A 401 -28.58 -18.09 9.67
C GLY A 401 -27.68 -16.85 9.74
N PHE A 402 -28.23 -15.66 9.99
CA PHE A 402 -27.48 -14.39 10.11
C PHE A 402 -27.46 -13.84 11.55
N HIS A 403 -27.93 -14.61 12.53
CA HIS A 403 -27.97 -14.19 13.93
C HIS A 403 -26.70 -14.55 14.72
N GLU A 404 -25.91 -15.50 14.23
CA GLU A 404 -24.58 -15.78 14.78
C GLU A 404 -23.65 -14.60 14.44
N ASN A 405 -22.93 -14.09 15.45
CA ASN A 405 -22.04 -12.93 15.34
C ASN A 405 -22.72 -11.66 14.79
N ARG A 406 -23.96 -11.40 15.20
CA ARG A 406 -24.77 -10.27 14.74
C ARG A 406 -24.12 -8.90 15.00
N GLU A 407 -23.37 -8.76 16.09
CA GLU A 407 -22.66 -7.52 16.40
C GLU A 407 -21.51 -7.27 15.42
N GLN A 408 -20.67 -8.28 15.18
CA GLN A 408 -19.57 -8.25 14.20
C GLN A 408 -20.10 -7.94 12.80
N LEU A 409 -21.18 -8.63 12.41
CA LEU A 409 -21.82 -8.43 11.12
C LEU A 409 -22.38 -7.01 10.99
N SER A 410 -23.06 -6.49 12.00
CA SER A 410 -23.65 -5.13 11.96
C SER A 410 -22.56 -4.04 11.91
N MET A 411 -21.47 -4.20 12.66
CA MET A 411 -20.35 -3.26 12.64
C MET A 411 -19.56 -3.32 11.32
N SER A 412 -19.36 -4.51 10.77
CA SER A 412 -18.74 -4.68 9.44
C SER A 412 -19.58 -4.08 8.32
N LEU A 413 -20.89 -4.27 8.37
CA LEU A 413 -21.83 -3.66 7.42
C LEU A 413 -21.88 -2.13 7.57
N LEU A 414 -21.79 -1.60 8.78
CA LEU A 414 -21.69 -0.15 9.01
C LEU A 414 -20.40 0.42 8.44
N ALA A 415 -19.27 -0.25 8.68
CA ALA A 415 -17.98 0.13 8.11
C ALA A 415 -18.04 0.12 6.57
N GLU A 416 -18.66 -0.90 5.96
CA GLU A 416 -18.80 -0.96 4.51
C GLU A 416 -19.78 0.09 3.97
N ALA A 417 -20.92 0.32 4.61
CA ALA A 417 -21.87 1.35 4.22
C ALA A 417 -21.18 2.72 4.14
N LYS A 418 -20.39 3.05 5.17
CA LYS A 418 -19.61 4.29 5.22
C LYS A 418 -18.50 4.33 4.17
N ALA A 419 -17.78 3.22 3.98
CA ALA A 419 -16.72 3.13 2.97
C ALA A 419 -17.26 3.33 1.54
N ARG A 420 -18.53 3.00 1.31
CA ARG A 420 -19.22 3.16 0.02
C ARG A 420 -20.04 4.44 -0.08
N GLY A 421 -19.92 5.34 0.91
CA GLY A 421 -20.64 6.61 0.93
C GLY A 421 -22.15 6.50 1.12
N LEU A 422 -22.65 5.35 1.57
CA LEU A 422 -24.07 5.18 1.87
C LEU A 422 -24.42 6.01 3.12
N SER A 423 -25.31 6.97 2.95
CA SER A 423 -25.87 7.76 4.05
C SER A 423 -27.03 7.06 4.76
N GLN A 424 -27.62 6.05 4.11
CA GLN A 424 -28.69 5.19 4.66
C GLN A 424 -28.67 3.81 4.00
N VAL A 425 -29.25 2.80 4.66
CA VAL A 425 -29.41 1.44 4.11
C VAL A 425 -30.89 1.11 4.05
N ASP A 426 -31.51 1.47 2.92
CA ASP A 426 -32.95 1.27 2.71
C ASP A 426 -33.29 -0.23 2.70
N HIS A 427 -32.44 -1.03 2.05
CA HIS A 427 -32.60 -2.48 1.95
C HIS A 427 -31.30 -3.26 2.19
N LEU A 428 -31.44 -4.47 2.71
CA LEU A 428 -30.36 -5.45 2.87
C LEU A 428 -30.83 -6.79 2.30
N PHE A 429 -30.14 -7.32 1.30
CA PHE A 429 -30.53 -8.55 0.63
C PHE A 429 -29.40 -9.60 0.66
N PRO A 430 -29.69 -10.85 1.02
CA PRO A 430 -28.77 -11.95 0.71
C PRO A 430 -28.78 -12.22 -0.79
N ASN A 431 -27.63 -12.62 -1.34
CA ASN A 431 -27.57 -13.14 -2.70
C ASN A 431 -28.41 -14.41 -2.84
N HIS A 432 -29.00 -14.59 -4.02
CA HIS A 432 -29.58 -15.87 -4.42
C HIS A 432 -28.48 -16.87 -4.80
N ALA A 433 -28.80 -18.15 -4.73
CA ALA A 433 -27.90 -19.20 -5.18
C ALA A 433 -27.62 -19.08 -6.69
N THR A 434 -26.36 -19.25 -7.08
CA THR A 434 -25.94 -19.35 -8.49
C THR A 434 -25.17 -20.66 -8.70
N ALA A 435 -24.63 -20.90 -9.91
CA ALA A 435 -23.79 -22.07 -10.17
C ALA A 435 -22.50 -22.10 -9.32
N THR A 436 -22.05 -20.95 -8.81
CA THR A 436 -20.79 -20.81 -8.08
C THR A 436 -20.93 -20.24 -6.67
N LEU A 437 -22.09 -19.67 -6.33
CA LEU A 437 -22.32 -19.02 -5.03
C LEU A 437 -23.49 -19.65 -4.29
N LYS A 438 -23.29 -19.88 -2.99
CA LYS A 438 -24.33 -20.33 -2.06
C LYS A 438 -25.30 -19.19 -1.76
N PRO A 439 -26.58 -19.48 -1.44
CA PRO A 439 -27.51 -18.44 -1.01
C PRO A 439 -27.02 -17.83 0.31
N GLY A 440 -27.00 -16.49 0.39
CA GLY A 440 -26.54 -15.76 1.57
C GLY A 440 -25.02 -15.70 1.77
N GLU A 441 -24.23 -16.16 0.80
CA GLU A 441 -22.77 -16.00 0.78
C GLU A 441 -22.33 -14.52 0.73
N HIS A 442 -23.17 -13.66 0.15
CA HIS A 442 -23.02 -12.22 0.12
C HIS A 442 -24.28 -11.49 0.58
N LEU A 443 -24.09 -10.32 1.20
CA LEU A 443 -25.13 -9.36 1.53
C LEU A 443 -24.97 -8.10 0.67
N PHE A 444 -26.10 -7.56 0.21
CA PHE A 444 -26.16 -6.32 -0.56
C PHE A 444 -26.86 -5.24 0.26
N LEU A 445 -26.13 -4.19 0.62
CA LEU A 445 -26.70 -2.96 1.17
C LEU A 445 -27.15 -2.10 -0.01
N VAL A 446 -28.38 -1.60 0.03
CA VAL A 446 -28.96 -0.80 -1.07
C VAL A 446 -29.53 0.49 -0.50
N GLN A 447 -29.12 1.61 -1.08
CA GLN A 447 -29.70 2.93 -0.86
C GLN A 447 -30.51 3.34 -2.10
N GLY A 448 -31.79 3.63 -1.91
CA GLY A 448 -32.78 3.86 -2.95
C GLY A 448 -33.65 2.62 -3.25
N ARG A 449 -34.47 2.71 -4.29
CA ARG A 449 -35.40 1.63 -4.65
C ARG A 449 -34.60 0.46 -5.27
N PRO A 450 -34.86 -0.81 -4.92
CA PRO A 450 -34.07 -1.94 -5.42
C PRO A 450 -34.05 -2.09 -6.95
N ASN A 451 -35.12 -1.66 -7.62
CA ASN A 451 -35.29 -1.74 -9.07
C ASN A 451 -34.85 -0.45 -9.80
N ASP A 452 -34.32 0.54 -9.07
CA ASP A 452 -33.76 1.76 -9.65
C ASP A 452 -32.30 1.50 -10.04
N PRO A 453 -31.91 1.68 -11.32
CA PRO A 453 -30.52 1.54 -11.73
C PRO A 453 -29.59 2.57 -11.06
N ALA A 454 -30.10 3.73 -10.64
CA ALA A 454 -29.33 4.75 -9.93
C ALA A 454 -29.19 4.47 -8.41
N ALA A 455 -29.81 3.39 -7.90
CA ALA A 455 -29.64 3.00 -6.50
C ALA A 455 -28.19 2.62 -6.22
N GLN A 456 -27.63 3.16 -5.13
CA GLN A 456 -26.28 2.82 -4.69
C GLN A 456 -26.31 1.44 -4.02
N ARG A 457 -25.32 0.60 -4.31
CA ARG A 457 -25.25 -0.77 -3.81
C ARG A 457 -23.85 -1.06 -3.31
N ALA A 458 -23.77 -1.73 -2.16
CA ALA A 458 -22.54 -2.25 -1.60
C ALA A 458 -22.69 -3.76 -1.37
N MET A 459 -21.69 -4.55 -1.77
CA MET A 459 -21.69 -6.00 -1.59
C MET A 459 -20.66 -6.39 -0.52
N VAL A 460 -21.08 -7.25 0.40
CA VAL A 460 -20.27 -7.73 1.52
C VAL A 460 -20.28 -9.26 1.53
N ASN A 461 -19.14 -9.90 1.72
CA ASN A 461 -19.09 -11.35 1.98
C ASN A 461 -19.55 -11.61 3.42
N THR A 462 -20.59 -12.43 3.58
CA THR A 462 -21.23 -12.67 4.88
C THR A 462 -20.26 -13.32 5.88
N ALA A 463 -19.51 -14.33 5.44
CA ALA A 463 -18.60 -15.05 6.32
C ALA A 463 -17.43 -14.18 6.77
N ALA A 464 -16.89 -13.33 5.87
CA ALA A 464 -15.86 -12.38 6.26
C ALA A 464 -16.39 -11.37 7.29
N ALA A 465 -17.53 -10.73 7.00
CA ALA A 465 -18.11 -9.71 7.87
C ALA A 465 -18.55 -10.24 9.24
N SER A 466 -19.04 -11.48 9.31
CA SER A 466 -19.40 -12.14 10.58
C SER A 466 -18.17 -12.58 11.40
N ASN A 467 -16.98 -12.66 10.79
CA ASN A 467 -15.75 -13.06 11.46
C ASN A 467 -14.79 -11.89 11.73
N THR A 468 -15.02 -10.72 11.15
CA THR A 468 -14.27 -9.50 11.45
C THR A 468 -14.50 -9.10 12.92
N PRO A 469 -13.44 -8.95 13.73
CA PRO A 469 -13.56 -8.45 15.10
C PRO A 469 -14.25 -7.07 15.14
N VAL A 470 -15.03 -6.84 16.20
CA VAL A 470 -15.76 -5.58 16.38
C VAL A 470 -14.79 -4.40 16.43
N GLU A 471 -13.66 -4.57 17.12
CA GLU A 471 -12.61 -3.56 17.27
C GLU A 471 -12.00 -3.13 15.93
N GLU A 472 -11.84 -4.07 14.99
CA GLU A 472 -11.33 -3.77 13.64
C GLU A 472 -12.34 -2.93 12.85
N SER A 473 -13.62 -3.30 12.94
CA SER A 473 -14.69 -2.53 12.30
C SER A 473 -14.83 -1.13 12.90
N LEU A 474 -14.70 -1.00 14.23
CA LEU A 474 -14.73 0.29 14.92
C LEU A 474 -13.58 1.19 14.49
N SER A 475 -12.35 0.66 14.44
CA SER A 475 -11.19 1.42 13.97
C SER A 475 -11.37 1.90 12.52
N ARG A 476 -11.95 1.05 11.67
CA ARG A 476 -12.30 1.41 10.28
C ARG A 476 -13.37 2.50 10.22
N ILE A 477 -14.43 2.42 11.03
CA ILE A 477 -15.50 3.44 11.12
C ILE A 477 -14.94 4.79 11.59
N GLU A 478 -14.10 4.79 12.63
CA GLU A 478 -13.46 6.01 13.15
C GLU A 478 -12.57 6.68 12.08
N SER A 479 -11.78 5.89 11.36
CA SER A 479 -10.93 6.38 10.27
C SER A 479 -11.77 7.02 9.16
N LEU A 480 -12.90 6.41 8.79
CA LEU A 480 -13.85 6.94 7.81
C LEU A 480 -14.51 8.24 8.30
N ASN A 481 -14.85 8.34 9.59
CA ASN A 481 -15.40 9.56 10.17
C ASN A 481 -14.43 10.74 10.14
N GLN A 482 -13.16 10.47 10.44
CA GLN A 482 -12.11 11.49 10.40
C GLN A 482 -11.88 12.00 8.97
N ALA A 483 -11.94 11.12 7.97
CA ALA A 483 -11.83 11.49 6.56
C ALA A 483 -12.98 12.44 6.13
N VAL A 484 -14.22 12.14 6.52
CA VAL A 484 -15.41 12.97 6.20
C VAL A 484 -15.39 14.31 6.95
N ALA A 485 -15.03 14.31 8.24
CA ALA A 485 -14.93 15.53 9.03
C ALA A 485 -13.85 16.49 8.50
N SER A 486 -12.69 15.96 8.10
CA SER A 486 -11.59 16.74 7.51
C SER A 486 -12.00 17.38 6.18
N THR A 487 -12.72 16.64 5.34
CA THR A 487 -13.27 17.15 4.07
C THR A 487 -14.25 18.30 4.30
N THR A 488 -15.14 18.18 5.30
CA THR A 488 -16.14 19.21 5.61
C THR A 488 -15.54 20.50 6.17
N VAL A 489 -14.49 20.40 6.98
CA VAL A 489 -13.77 21.57 7.53
C VAL A 489 -13.03 22.34 6.43
N ILE A 490 -12.43 21.62 5.48
CA ILE A 490 -11.74 22.21 4.33
C ILE A 490 -12.74 22.97 3.42
N ASP A 491 -13.92 22.40 3.18
CA ASP A 491 -14.98 23.05 2.39
C ASP A 491 -15.54 24.31 3.06
N GLN A 492 -15.67 24.34 4.40
CA GLN A 492 -16.14 25.52 5.13
C GLN A 492 -15.08 26.63 5.18
N GLN A 493 -13.80 26.29 5.30
CA GLN A 493 -12.71 27.27 5.23
C GLN A 493 -12.61 27.89 3.83
N ASN A 494 -12.79 27.11 2.76
CA ASN A 494 -12.81 27.63 1.39
C ASN A 494 -14.01 28.55 1.11
N ARG A 495 -15.17 28.32 1.74
CA ARG A 495 -16.33 29.22 1.62
C ARG A 495 -16.15 30.55 2.35
N ASN A 496 -15.49 30.58 3.51
CA ASN A 496 -15.30 31.82 4.27
C ASN A 496 -14.23 32.75 3.67
N VAL A 497 -13.23 32.21 2.97
CA VAL A 497 -12.21 33.02 2.26
C VAL A 497 -12.80 33.78 1.06
N THR A 498 -13.93 33.32 0.51
CA THR A 498 -14.56 33.92 -0.68
C THR A 498 -15.45 35.14 -0.34
N GLN A 499 -15.75 35.42 0.94
CA GLN A 499 -16.59 36.56 1.34
C GLN A 499 -15.81 37.82 1.79
N ASP A 500 -14.50 37.74 2.04
CA ASP A 500 -13.68 38.84 2.59
C ASP A 500 -12.62 39.35 1.60
N THR A 501 -13.03 39.75 0.38
CA THR A 501 -12.15 40.55 -0.51
C THR A 501 -12.78 41.91 -0.82
N PRO A 502 -12.21 43.04 -0.34
CA PRO A 502 -12.76 44.36 -0.62
C PRO A 502 -12.51 44.74 -2.09
N SER A 503 -13.58 45.14 -2.78
CA SER A 503 -13.54 45.59 -4.17
C SER A 503 -12.82 46.94 -4.29
N ILE A 504 -11.59 46.93 -4.81
CA ILE A 504 -10.91 48.16 -5.23
C ILE A 504 -11.47 48.57 -6.60
N ARG A 505 -12.26 49.66 -6.63
CA ARG A 505 -12.61 50.38 -7.86
C ARG A 505 -11.45 51.30 -8.24
N LEU A 506 -10.93 51.16 -9.45
CA LEU A 506 -10.10 52.17 -10.09
C LEU A 506 -10.98 53.26 -10.72
N GLY A 507 -10.74 54.51 -10.30
CA GLY A 507 -11.21 55.76 -10.88
C GLY A 507 -10.17 56.85 -10.60
#